data_AF-A0AAC9K6Y5-F1
#
_entry.id   AF-A0AAC9K6Y5-F1
#
_cell.length_a   1.000
_cell.length_b   1.000
_cell.length_c   1.000
_cell.angle_alpha   90.00
_cell.angle_beta   90.00
_cell.angle_gamma   90.00
#
_symmetry.space_group_name_H-M   'P 1'
#
loop_
_entity.id
_entity.type
_entity.pdbx_description
1 polymer ?
#
loop_
_entity_poly.entity_id
_entity_poly.type
_entity_poly.pdbx_seq_one_letter_code
_entity_poly.pdbx_strand_id
1 'polypeptide(L)'
;MAVVGNQPLEPSDERAAMIDTADIVFRVNGFRVDDVDGMPSVGRRADVVVFNRGVRPTPWFFEGYSERLYLMIEPGRLLWENPKLPAFWPADLGIVTMPNREVVLPLGEAMGADPRSGGQWATTGTVMLWIATRLFPDATVDAAGFSFVDAPDQTSWNHAYGDPSAVGAEHRIDLESALVRHWIDSGRVTYHR
;
A
#
# COMPACT_ATOMS: atom_id res chain seq x y z
N MET A 1 -1.26 13.13 6.57
CA MET A 1 -1.72 12.21 5.49
C MET A 1 -1.84 10.82 6.07
N ALA A 2 -2.76 10.00 5.55
CA ALA A 2 -2.93 8.62 6.00
C ALA A 2 -2.56 7.63 4.89
N VAL A 3 -1.76 6.60 5.21
CA VAL A 3 -1.48 5.45 4.33
C VAL A 3 -2.01 4.19 4.99
N VAL A 4 -2.95 3.51 4.33
CA VAL A 4 -3.64 2.36 4.92
C VAL A 4 -3.36 1.09 4.12
N GLY A 5 -2.70 0.13 4.77
CA GLY A 5 -2.51 -1.23 4.30
C GLY A 5 -3.76 -2.09 4.44
N ASN A 6 -3.63 -3.38 4.14
CA ASN A 6 -4.77 -4.30 4.00
C ASN A 6 -4.92 -5.30 5.14
N GLN A 7 -4.10 -5.20 6.19
CA GLN A 7 -4.24 -6.04 7.36
C GLN A 7 -5.64 -5.83 7.98
N PRO A 8 -6.35 -6.90 8.37
CA PRO A 8 -7.52 -6.79 9.23
C PRO A 8 -7.15 -6.10 10.55
N LEU A 9 -7.87 -5.03 10.89
CA LEU A 9 -7.69 -4.32 12.15
C LEU A 9 -8.97 -4.40 12.98
N GLU A 10 -8.80 -4.55 14.29
CA GLU A 10 -9.88 -4.47 15.28
C GLU A 10 -10.57 -3.11 15.23
N PRO A 11 -11.85 -2.98 15.60
CA PRO A 11 -12.55 -1.69 15.61
C PRO A 11 -11.81 -0.60 16.40
N SER A 12 -11.81 0.63 15.87
CA SER A 12 -11.23 1.82 16.50
C SER A 12 -11.82 3.09 15.90
N ASP A 13 -12.64 3.81 16.68
CA ASP A 13 -13.20 5.11 16.32
C ASP A 13 -12.09 6.14 16.06
N GLU A 14 -11.06 6.16 16.90
CA GLU A 14 -9.95 7.11 16.83
C GLU A 14 -9.14 6.94 15.54
N ARG A 15 -8.81 5.69 15.18
CA ARG A 15 -8.06 5.39 13.96
C ARG A 15 -8.87 5.71 12.72
N ALA A 16 -10.16 5.35 12.70
CA ALA A 16 -11.05 5.67 11.59
C ALA A 16 -11.19 7.20 11.41
N ALA A 17 -11.38 7.94 12.50
CA ALA A 17 -11.48 9.40 12.47
C ALA A 17 -10.16 10.05 11.98
N MET A 18 -9.01 9.58 12.46
CA MET A 18 -7.70 10.05 11.97
C MET A 18 -7.55 9.84 10.46
N ILE A 19 -7.94 8.67 9.96
CA ILE A 19 -7.87 8.37 8.53
C ILE A 19 -8.80 9.30 7.74
N ASP A 20 -10.06 9.43 8.14
CA ASP A 20 -11.05 10.19 7.38
C ASP A 20 -10.82 11.71 7.42
N THR A 21 -10.18 12.22 8.48
CA THR A 21 -9.84 13.63 8.63
C THR A 21 -8.49 14.02 8.05
N ALA A 22 -7.68 13.07 7.58
CA ALA A 22 -6.41 13.37 6.92
C ALA A 22 -6.61 14.20 5.64
N ASP A 23 -5.65 15.08 5.31
CA ASP A 23 -5.74 15.89 4.08
C ASP A 23 -5.84 15.01 2.82
N ILE A 24 -5.14 13.88 2.83
CA ILE A 24 -5.12 12.87 1.77
C ILE A 24 -4.99 11.46 2.37
N VAL A 25 -5.76 10.52 1.82
CA VAL A 25 -5.82 9.12 2.21
C VAL A 25 -5.38 8.23 1.05
N PHE A 26 -4.26 7.55 1.26
CA PHE A 26 -3.76 6.52 0.37
C PHE A 26 -4.24 5.14 0.80
N ARG A 27 -4.82 4.39 -0.12
CA ARG A 27 -5.15 2.98 0.02
C ARG A 27 -4.30 2.15 -0.92
N VAL A 28 -4.08 0.88 -0.58
CA VAL A 28 -3.26 0.00 -1.42
C VAL A 28 -3.97 -1.28 -1.85
N ASN A 29 -3.73 -1.71 -3.08
CA ASN A 29 -4.22 -2.97 -3.65
C ASN A 29 -5.73 -3.20 -3.38
N GLY A 30 -6.12 -4.41 -2.96
CA GLY A 30 -7.50 -4.78 -2.65
C GLY A 30 -7.92 -4.26 -1.27
N PHE A 31 -7.88 -2.94 -1.10
CA PHE A 31 -8.25 -2.31 0.16
C PHE A 31 -9.73 -2.51 0.49
N ARG A 32 -10.05 -2.32 1.77
CA ARG A 32 -11.43 -2.13 2.22
C ARG A 32 -11.58 -0.76 2.89
N VAL A 33 -12.83 -0.33 3.00
CA VAL A 33 -13.23 0.79 3.85
C VAL A 33 -14.32 0.32 4.81
N ASP A 34 -14.63 1.13 5.82
CA ASP A 34 -15.70 0.81 6.77
C ASP A 34 -17.08 0.87 6.10
N ASP A 35 -17.96 -0.06 6.48
CA ASP A 35 -19.36 -0.04 6.07
C ASP A 35 -20.13 1.10 6.76
N VAL A 36 -21.21 1.58 6.13
CA VAL A 36 -22.03 2.69 6.66
C VAL A 36 -22.51 2.43 8.08
N ASP A 37 -22.98 1.21 8.34
CA ASP A 37 -23.58 0.78 9.60
C ASP A 37 -22.65 -0.16 10.39
N GLY A 38 -21.39 -0.30 9.95
CA GLY A 38 -20.39 -1.17 10.57
C GLY A 38 -19.67 -0.52 11.75
N MET A 39 -18.97 -1.32 12.56
CA MET A 39 -18.03 -0.77 13.54
C MET A 39 -16.84 -0.13 12.81
N PRO A 40 -16.48 1.12 13.11
CA PRO A 40 -15.39 1.81 12.43
C PRO A 40 -14.04 1.17 12.79
N SER A 41 -13.14 1.13 11.82
CA SER A 41 -11.82 0.52 11.94
C SER A 41 -10.81 1.23 11.05
N VAL A 42 -11.11 1.40 9.77
CA VAL A 42 -10.16 1.92 8.78
C VAL A 42 -10.64 3.18 8.09
N GLY A 43 -11.75 3.77 8.51
CA GLY A 43 -12.36 4.92 7.86
C GLY A 43 -13.01 4.58 6.52
N ARG A 44 -13.66 5.58 5.94
CA ARG A 44 -14.45 5.48 4.70
C ARG A 44 -13.80 6.16 3.50
N ARG A 45 -12.81 7.02 3.72
CA ARG A 45 -12.17 7.82 2.68
C ARG A 45 -11.07 7.06 1.94
N ALA A 46 -10.98 7.30 0.64
CA ALA A 46 -9.89 6.87 -0.22
C ALA A 46 -9.73 7.88 -1.36
N ASP A 47 -8.67 8.67 -1.35
CA ASP A 47 -8.41 9.68 -2.38
C ASP A 47 -7.47 9.14 -3.46
N VAL A 48 -6.49 8.33 -3.06
CA VAL A 48 -5.50 7.72 -3.96
C VAL A 48 -5.43 6.21 -3.71
N VAL A 49 -5.52 5.43 -4.77
CA VAL A 49 -5.38 3.97 -4.72
C VAL A 49 -4.10 3.56 -5.44
N VAL A 50 -3.12 3.07 -4.68
CA VAL A 50 -1.88 2.54 -5.24
C VAL A 50 -2.00 1.03 -5.36
N PHE A 51 -1.81 0.47 -6.54
CA PHE A 51 -2.07 -0.95 -6.77
C PHE A 51 -1.05 -1.59 -7.69
N ASN A 52 -0.90 -2.91 -7.62
CA ASN A 52 -0.17 -3.69 -8.62
C ASN A 52 -1.15 -4.41 -9.56
N ARG A 53 -0.64 -4.87 -10.71
CA ARG A 53 -1.44 -5.55 -11.75
C ARG A 53 -2.11 -6.84 -11.31
N GLY A 54 -1.54 -7.52 -10.31
CA GLY A 54 -2.05 -8.78 -9.77
C GLY A 54 -3.15 -8.60 -8.73
N VAL A 55 -3.55 -7.36 -8.42
CA VAL A 55 -4.61 -7.10 -7.45
C VAL A 55 -5.92 -7.76 -7.89
N ARG A 56 -6.64 -8.31 -6.91
CA ARG A 56 -8.05 -8.67 -7.06
C ARG A 56 -8.89 -7.49 -6.56
N PRO A 57 -9.66 -6.81 -7.42
CA PRO A 57 -10.50 -5.70 -7.00
C PRO A 57 -11.50 -6.16 -5.93
N THR A 58 -11.56 -5.43 -4.83
CA THR A 58 -12.59 -5.58 -3.80
C THR A 58 -13.86 -4.83 -4.22
N PRO A 59 -15.00 -5.03 -3.54
CA PRO A 59 -16.23 -4.27 -3.81
C PRO A 59 -16.01 -2.74 -3.78
N TRP A 60 -15.13 -2.26 -2.89
CA TRP A 60 -14.83 -0.84 -2.74
C TRP A 60 -13.83 -0.30 -3.77
N PHE A 61 -13.12 -1.18 -4.47
CA PHE A 61 -11.99 -0.79 -5.30
C PHE A 61 -12.39 0.21 -6.39
N PHE A 62 -13.57 0.04 -7.00
CA PHE A 62 -14.09 0.97 -8.02
C PHE A 62 -15.29 1.80 -7.54
N GLU A 63 -15.70 1.71 -6.28
CA GLU A 63 -16.79 2.54 -5.77
C GLU A 63 -16.39 4.03 -5.83
N GLY A 64 -17.14 4.85 -6.58
CA GLY A 64 -16.81 6.27 -6.75
C GLY A 64 -15.44 6.52 -7.43
N TYR A 65 -14.97 5.62 -8.30
CA TYR A 65 -13.62 5.69 -8.88
C TYR A 65 -13.31 7.00 -9.62
N SER A 66 -14.32 7.71 -10.11
CA SER A 66 -14.16 9.00 -10.80
C SER A 66 -13.64 10.12 -9.88
N GLU A 67 -13.75 9.94 -8.56
CA GLU A 67 -13.29 10.90 -7.55
C GLU A 67 -11.89 10.55 -7.00
N ARG A 68 -11.26 9.50 -7.54
CA ARG A 68 -10.01 8.94 -7.00
C ARG A 68 -8.90 8.95 -8.05
N LEU A 69 -7.67 9.08 -7.58
CA LEU A 69 -6.49 8.84 -8.41
C LEU A 69 -6.01 7.40 -8.24
N TYR A 70 -5.86 6.67 -9.35
CA TYR A 70 -5.29 5.32 -9.34
C TYR A 70 -3.86 5.34 -9.87
N LEU A 71 -2.94 4.83 -9.08
CA LEU A 71 -1.52 4.75 -9.41
C LEU A 71 -1.07 3.29 -9.43
N MET A 72 -0.62 2.83 -10.59
CA MET A 72 -0.16 1.46 -10.76
C MET A 72 1.35 1.36 -10.55
N ILE A 73 1.78 0.55 -9.59
CA ILE A 73 3.17 0.11 -9.49
C ILE A 73 3.39 -1.09 -10.42
N GLU A 74 4.53 -1.11 -11.11
CA GLU A 74 4.84 -2.17 -12.07
C GLU A 74 6.29 -2.68 -11.93
N PRO A 75 6.75 -3.08 -10.72
CA PRO A 75 8.14 -3.50 -10.51
C PRO A 75 8.54 -4.67 -11.43
N GLY A 76 7.60 -5.56 -11.75
CA GLY A 76 7.81 -6.68 -12.66
C GLY A 76 8.21 -6.26 -14.09
N ARG A 77 7.96 -5.02 -14.51
CA ARG A 77 8.37 -4.48 -15.82
C ARG A 77 9.87 -4.32 -15.98
N LEU A 78 10.61 -4.30 -14.87
CA LEU A 78 12.06 -4.37 -14.90
C LEU A 78 12.57 -5.72 -15.42
N LEU A 79 11.72 -6.75 -15.45
CA LEU A 79 12.16 -8.14 -15.62
C LEU A 79 11.32 -8.91 -16.65
N TRP A 80 10.03 -9.14 -16.39
CA TRP A 80 9.22 -10.11 -17.16
C TRP A 80 7.76 -9.69 -17.41
N GLU A 81 7.27 -8.62 -16.79
CA GLU A 81 5.84 -8.32 -16.78
C GLU A 81 5.33 -7.71 -18.10
N ASN A 82 4.16 -8.17 -18.55
CA ASN A 82 3.57 -7.83 -19.84
C ASN A 82 2.86 -6.45 -19.84
N PRO A 83 2.91 -5.68 -20.94
CA PRO A 83 2.19 -4.39 -21.06
C PRO A 83 0.67 -4.40 -21.01
N LYS A 84 0.02 -5.54 -21.26
CA LYS A 84 -1.44 -5.61 -21.37
C LYS A 84 -2.15 -5.17 -20.11
N LEU A 85 -3.08 -4.22 -20.20
CA LEU A 85 -3.87 -3.81 -19.04
C LEU A 85 -4.66 -4.97 -18.45
N PRO A 86 -4.90 -4.99 -17.12
CA PRO A 86 -5.74 -6.02 -16.51
C PRO A 86 -7.14 -6.02 -17.13
N ALA A 87 -7.70 -7.20 -17.38
CA ALA A 87 -9.01 -7.32 -18.03
C ALA A 87 -10.17 -6.72 -17.21
N PHE A 88 -9.99 -6.58 -15.90
CA PHE A 88 -10.96 -5.95 -15.00
C PHE A 88 -10.91 -4.41 -15.03
N TRP A 89 -9.93 -3.81 -15.71
CA TRP A 89 -9.72 -2.37 -15.66
C TRP A 89 -10.77 -1.61 -16.50
N PRO A 90 -11.41 -0.56 -15.95
CA PRO A 90 -12.38 0.25 -16.70
C PRO A 90 -11.72 0.94 -17.91
N ALA A 91 -12.40 0.91 -19.06
CA ALA A 91 -11.85 1.47 -20.30
C ALA A 91 -11.74 3.00 -20.29
N ASP A 92 -12.53 3.66 -19.46
CA ASP A 92 -12.64 5.12 -19.32
C ASP A 92 -11.71 5.72 -18.26
N LEU A 93 -11.19 4.93 -17.32
CA LEU A 93 -10.41 5.42 -16.17
C LEU A 93 -8.96 5.79 -16.52
N GLY A 94 -8.48 5.43 -17.72
CA GLY A 94 -7.06 5.56 -18.07
C GLY A 94 -6.15 4.81 -17.08
N ILE A 95 -4.84 4.85 -17.28
CA ILE A 95 -3.87 4.27 -16.33
C ILE A 95 -2.68 5.20 -16.16
N VAL A 96 -2.36 5.49 -14.91
CA VAL A 96 -1.15 6.20 -14.51
C VAL A 96 -0.21 5.20 -13.86
N THR A 97 1.01 5.11 -14.38
CA THR A 97 2.03 4.18 -13.87
C THR A 97 3.08 4.95 -13.08
N MET A 98 3.59 4.31 -12.03
CA MET A 98 4.66 4.87 -11.20
C MET A 98 6.01 4.45 -11.79
N PRO A 99 6.93 5.40 -12.04
CA PRO A 99 8.18 5.08 -12.71
C PRO A 99 9.11 4.26 -11.81
N ASN A 100 9.39 3.01 -12.21
CA ASN A 100 10.30 2.11 -11.47
C ASN A 100 11.67 2.74 -11.19
N ARG A 101 12.17 3.57 -12.12
CA ARG A 101 13.47 4.23 -11.98
C ARG A 101 13.52 5.23 -10.82
N GLU A 102 12.42 5.91 -10.54
CA GLU A 102 12.36 6.95 -9.51
C GLU A 102 11.84 6.43 -8.17
N VAL A 103 11.10 5.31 -8.20
CA VAL A 103 10.42 4.77 -7.02
C VAL A 103 11.02 3.42 -6.60
N VAL A 104 10.91 2.41 -7.46
CA VAL A 104 11.22 1.01 -7.11
C VAL A 104 12.72 0.79 -6.93
N LEU A 105 13.55 1.30 -7.84
CA LEU A 105 15.01 1.13 -7.75
C LEU A 105 15.59 1.84 -6.51
N PRO A 106 15.28 3.13 -6.24
CA PRO A 106 15.81 3.80 -5.05
C PRO A 106 15.32 3.19 -3.73
N LEU A 107 14.09 2.69 -3.68
CA LEU A 107 13.58 1.97 -2.51
C LEU A 107 14.32 0.63 -2.32
N GLY A 108 14.56 -0.13 -3.39
CA GLY A 108 15.37 -1.33 -3.33
C GLY A 108 16.76 -1.04 -2.75
N GLU A 109 17.45 -0.03 -3.27
CA GLU A 109 18.75 0.40 -2.76
C GLU A 109 18.70 0.78 -1.27
N ALA A 110 17.66 1.49 -0.83
CA ALA A 110 17.47 1.85 0.58
C ALA A 110 17.20 0.64 1.50
N MET A 111 16.60 -0.42 0.97
CA MET A 111 16.42 -1.71 1.67
C MET A 111 17.67 -2.60 1.63
N GLY A 112 18.70 -2.23 0.86
CA GLY A 112 19.86 -3.09 0.61
C GLY A 112 19.56 -4.26 -0.35
N ALA A 113 18.54 -4.12 -1.20
CA ALA A 113 18.18 -5.09 -2.23
C ALA A 113 18.37 -4.49 -3.64
N ASP A 114 18.64 -5.33 -4.64
CA ASP A 114 18.66 -4.89 -6.05
C ASP A 114 17.52 -5.54 -6.84
N PRO A 115 16.44 -4.79 -7.14
CA PRO A 115 15.30 -5.31 -7.87
C PRO A 115 15.66 -5.86 -9.26
N ARG A 116 16.76 -5.40 -9.88
CA ARG A 116 17.18 -5.80 -11.23
C ARG A 116 17.81 -7.19 -11.28
N SER A 117 18.56 -7.56 -10.25
CA SER A 117 19.29 -8.83 -10.20
C SER A 117 18.55 -9.89 -9.39
N GLY A 118 17.87 -9.47 -8.31
CA GLY A 118 17.22 -10.39 -7.38
C GLY A 118 15.74 -10.62 -7.63
N GLY A 119 15.09 -9.82 -8.48
CA GLY A 119 13.64 -9.84 -8.63
C GLY A 119 12.89 -9.51 -7.33
N GLN A 120 13.55 -8.79 -6.42
CA GLN A 120 13.02 -8.43 -5.12
C GLN A 120 12.53 -6.98 -5.13
N TRP A 121 11.31 -6.75 -4.66
CA TRP A 121 10.77 -5.40 -4.50
C TRP A 121 9.83 -5.32 -3.30
N ALA A 122 9.70 -4.10 -2.78
CA ALA A 122 8.87 -3.83 -1.63
C ALA A 122 7.38 -4.03 -1.94
N THR A 123 6.58 -4.37 -0.94
CA THR A 123 5.13 -4.36 -1.02
C THR A 123 4.60 -2.97 -1.40
N THR A 124 3.40 -2.92 -2.01
CA THR A 124 2.76 -1.66 -2.42
C THR A 124 2.63 -0.66 -1.27
N GLY A 125 2.35 -1.14 -0.06
CA GLY A 125 2.29 -0.32 1.15
C GLY A 125 3.63 0.36 1.44
N THR A 126 4.71 -0.40 1.46
CA THR A 126 6.06 0.14 1.68
C THR A 126 6.48 1.12 0.59
N VAL A 127 6.12 0.85 -0.67
CA VAL A 127 6.32 1.80 -1.77
C VAL A 127 5.61 3.13 -1.49
N MET A 128 4.36 3.09 -1.01
CA MET A 128 3.64 4.32 -0.71
C MET A 128 4.22 5.07 0.49
N LEU A 129 4.62 4.38 1.55
CA LEU A 129 5.32 5.02 2.68
C LEU A 129 6.65 5.65 2.25
N TRP A 130 7.42 4.98 1.39
CA TRP A 130 8.65 5.54 0.81
C TRP A 130 8.39 6.86 0.08
N ILE A 131 7.33 6.92 -0.71
CA ILE A 131 6.96 8.14 -1.45
C ILE A 131 6.49 9.23 -0.51
N ALA A 132 5.59 8.90 0.41
CA ALA A 132 5.05 9.83 1.39
C ALA A 132 6.18 10.51 2.18
N THR A 133 7.11 9.69 2.70
CA THR A 133 8.24 10.18 3.47
C THR A 133 9.20 11.05 2.65
N ARG A 134 9.33 10.83 1.34
CA ARG A 134 10.30 11.55 0.48
C ARG A 134 9.74 12.80 -0.20
N LEU A 135 8.51 12.74 -0.71
CA LEU A 135 7.90 13.87 -1.41
C LEU A 135 7.35 14.92 -0.45
N PHE A 136 7.01 14.52 0.77
CA PHE A 136 6.41 15.40 1.77
C PHE A 136 7.19 15.32 3.09
N PRO A 137 8.46 15.75 3.11
CA PRO A 137 9.35 15.58 4.27
C PRO A 137 8.84 16.29 5.53
N ASP A 138 8.04 17.34 5.38
CA ASP A 138 7.51 18.15 6.49
C ASP A 138 6.07 17.77 6.88
N ALA A 139 5.45 16.79 6.19
CA ALA A 139 4.09 16.37 6.47
C ALA A 139 4.07 15.23 7.49
N THR A 140 3.08 15.23 8.37
CA THR A 140 2.78 14.08 9.23
C THR A 140 2.28 12.91 8.35
N VAL A 141 2.92 11.76 8.49
CA VAL A 141 2.53 10.52 7.80
C VAL A 141 2.00 9.54 8.84
N ASP A 142 0.69 9.36 8.87
CA ASP A 142 0.02 8.35 9.67
C ASP A 142 -0.12 7.06 8.85
N ALA A 143 0.20 5.92 9.46
CA ALA A 143 0.18 4.62 8.81
C ALA A 143 -0.64 3.62 9.64
N ALA A 144 -1.43 2.78 8.98
CA ALA A 144 -2.18 1.70 9.62
C ALA A 144 -2.27 0.47 8.72
N GLY A 145 -2.41 -0.72 9.29
CA GLY A 145 -2.72 -1.95 8.51
C GLY A 145 -1.51 -2.62 7.83
N PHE A 146 -0.33 -2.54 8.43
CA PHE A 146 0.91 -3.11 7.90
C PHE A 146 1.40 -4.28 8.76
N SER A 147 0.89 -5.50 8.50
CA SER A 147 1.13 -6.65 9.40
C SER A 147 2.60 -7.01 9.60
N PHE A 148 3.44 -6.79 8.59
CA PHE A 148 4.87 -7.07 8.66
C PHE A 148 5.63 -6.16 9.63
N VAL A 149 5.04 -5.02 10.04
CA VAL A 149 5.62 -4.15 11.08
C VAL A 149 5.67 -4.89 12.42
N ASP A 150 4.71 -5.78 12.70
CA ASP A 150 4.66 -6.56 13.92
C ASP A 150 5.15 -8.01 13.72
N ALA A 151 4.88 -8.59 12.56
CA ALA A 151 5.21 -9.98 12.21
C ALA A 151 6.11 -10.05 10.96
N PRO A 152 7.41 -9.70 11.05
CA PRO A 152 8.33 -9.67 9.91
C PRO A 152 8.64 -11.05 9.31
N ASP A 153 8.34 -12.12 10.04
CA ASP A 153 8.58 -13.53 9.67
C ASP A 153 7.32 -14.24 9.13
N GLN A 154 6.21 -13.51 8.97
CA GLN A 154 4.97 -14.08 8.43
C GLN A 154 5.18 -14.63 7.01
N THR A 155 4.50 -15.74 6.70
CA THR A 155 4.60 -16.39 5.38
C THR A 155 3.32 -16.24 4.56
N SER A 156 2.28 -15.63 5.14
CA SER A 156 1.03 -15.30 4.47
C SER A 156 0.50 -13.93 4.88
N TRP A 157 -0.26 -13.34 3.98
CA TRP A 157 -1.08 -12.16 4.21
C TRP A 157 -2.49 -12.60 4.58
N ASN A 158 -2.95 -12.17 5.75
CA ASN A 158 -4.38 -12.12 6.04
C ASN A 158 -4.87 -10.76 5.55
N HIS A 159 -5.83 -10.76 4.62
CA HIS A 159 -6.40 -9.54 4.08
C HIS A 159 -7.71 -9.22 4.78
N ALA A 160 -8.02 -7.93 4.89
CA ALA A 160 -9.27 -7.45 5.45
C ALA A 160 -10.51 -7.86 4.62
N TYR A 161 -10.28 -8.33 3.39
CA TYR A 161 -11.27 -8.93 2.50
C TYR A 161 -10.63 -10.00 1.60
N GLY A 162 -11.34 -11.10 1.36
CA GLY A 162 -10.89 -12.21 0.52
C GLY A 162 -10.02 -13.23 1.24
N ASP A 163 -9.59 -14.26 0.51
CA ASP A 163 -8.80 -15.35 1.06
C ASP A 163 -7.37 -14.92 1.40
N PRO A 164 -6.74 -15.51 2.43
CA PRO A 164 -5.31 -15.33 2.67
C PRO A 164 -4.47 -15.71 1.45
N SER A 165 -3.35 -15.02 1.28
CA SER A 165 -2.40 -15.30 0.19
C SER A 165 -0.99 -15.46 0.72
N ALA A 166 -0.19 -16.33 0.12
CA ALA A 166 1.23 -16.43 0.48
C ALA A 166 1.97 -15.10 0.29
N VAL A 167 2.99 -14.86 1.10
CA VAL A 167 3.96 -13.79 0.83
C VAL A 167 4.74 -14.21 -0.42
N GLY A 168 4.68 -13.37 -1.46
CA GLY A 168 5.39 -13.60 -2.71
C GLY A 168 6.91 -13.65 -2.49
N ALA A 169 7.61 -14.49 -3.27
CA ALA A 169 9.05 -14.67 -3.17
C ALA A 169 9.83 -13.39 -3.53
N GLU A 170 9.20 -12.46 -4.24
CA GLU A 170 9.67 -11.12 -4.55
C GLU A 170 9.76 -10.21 -3.32
N HIS A 171 8.98 -10.49 -2.26
CA HIS A 171 8.87 -9.60 -1.11
C HIS A 171 9.85 -9.98 -0.01
N ARG A 172 10.70 -9.01 0.35
CA ARG A 172 11.64 -9.11 1.48
C ARG A 172 11.07 -8.37 2.67
N ILE A 173 9.98 -8.91 3.21
CA ILE A 173 9.21 -8.29 4.29
C ILE A 173 10.02 -8.09 5.59
N ASP A 174 11.09 -8.85 5.77
CA ASP A 174 12.08 -8.66 6.82
C ASP A 174 12.80 -7.32 6.68
N LEU A 175 13.28 -7.02 5.47
CA LEU A 175 13.95 -5.76 5.12
C LEU A 175 12.97 -4.58 5.12
N GLU A 176 11.75 -4.80 4.62
CA GLU A 176 10.69 -3.79 4.64
C GLU A 176 10.29 -3.43 6.08
N SER A 177 10.15 -4.43 6.95
CA SER A 177 9.84 -4.22 8.37
C SER A 177 10.92 -3.41 9.06
N ALA A 178 12.20 -3.74 8.85
CA ALA A 178 13.32 -3.00 9.42
C ALA A 178 13.30 -1.52 8.97
N LEU A 179 13.06 -1.27 7.68
CA LEU A 179 12.99 0.09 7.14
C LEU A 179 11.79 0.89 7.70
N VAL A 180 10.60 0.28 7.72
CA VAL A 180 9.39 0.95 8.22
C VAL A 180 9.48 1.20 9.73
N ARG A 181 10.00 0.25 10.51
CA ARG A 181 10.28 0.46 11.94
C ARG A 181 11.24 1.61 12.18
N HIS A 182 12.29 1.74 11.36
CA HIS A 182 13.18 2.90 11.45
C HIS A 182 12.47 4.24 11.22
N TRP A 183 11.50 4.30 10.28
CA TRP A 183 10.67 5.49 10.09
C TRP A 183 9.74 5.77 11.27
N ILE A 184 9.23 4.73 11.91
CA ILE A 184 8.41 4.85 13.12
C ILE A 184 9.26 5.38 14.28
N ASP A 185 10.40 4.74 14.54
CA ASP A 185 11.30 5.08 15.65
C ASP A 185 11.88 6.50 15.53
N SER A 186 12.10 6.98 14.30
CA SER A 186 12.56 8.34 14.04
C SER A 186 11.44 9.39 14.08
N GLY A 187 10.18 8.99 14.29
CA GLY A 187 9.01 9.88 14.27
C GLY A 187 8.63 10.37 12.87
N ARG A 188 9.20 9.79 11.81
CA ARG A 188 8.86 10.14 10.43
C ARG A 188 7.52 9.57 9.99
N VAL A 189 7.11 8.46 10.60
CA VAL A 189 5.80 7.82 10.42
C VAL A 189 5.19 7.55 11.78
N THR A 190 3.94 7.95 11.99
CA THR A 190 3.16 7.55 13.17
C THR A 190 2.37 6.29 12.82
N TYR A 191 2.65 5.17 13.50
CA TYR A 191 1.97 3.90 13.24
C TYR A 191 0.82 3.65 14.20
N HIS A 192 -0.36 3.41 13.65
CA HIS A 192 -1.62 3.15 14.36
C HIS A 192 -1.99 1.68 14.21
N ARG A 193 -2.01 0.97 15.34
CA ARG A 193 -2.39 -0.44 15.43
C ARG A 193 -3.90 -0.62 15.40
#